data_AF-A0A521A440-F1
#
_entry.id   AF-A0A521A440-F1
#
_cell.length_a   1.000
_cell.length_b   1.000
_cell.length_c   1.000
_cell.angle_alpha   90.00
_cell.angle_beta   90.00
_cell.angle_gamma   90.00
#
_symmetry.space_group_name_H-M   'P 1'
#
loop_
_entity.id
_entity.type
_entity.pdbx_description
1 polymer ?
#
loop_
_entity_poly.entity_id
_entity_poly.type
_entity_poly.pdbx_seq_one_letter_code
_entity_poly.pdbx_strand_id
1 'polypeptide(L)'
;LNKLIKIKSSPSFPKDENVEALSFLYINLNKVNLHFIDGSFDEGLKIIPEIEAELSSYKNRIDEHHKMIFYYKFASLHFGSGNNKKCIEYLDKIISNRSLSMREDLLCFSRVLNLVAHYEAGMDYHMESLLRSTYKFLIKMDDLHEVQKEMIKFIRGLQDIFPHDLKNAFSELHSTLKIYEDHPYERRAFLYLDIISWLESKIENKPVGIIIRNKYLEKNRV
;
A
#
# COMPACT_ATOMS: atom_id res chain seq x y z
N LEU A 1 -9.85 -17.38 4.59
CA LEU A 1 -9.44 -17.80 3.23
C LEU A 1 -9.76 -19.26 2.90
N ASN A 2 -9.27 -20.24 3.66
CA ASN A 2 -9.45 -21.68 3.35
C ASN A 2 -10.92 -22.11 3.17
N LYS A 3 -11.84 -21.57 3.99
CA LYS A 3 -13.28 -21.80 3.84
C LYS A 3 -13.80 -21.35 2.46
N LEU A 4 -13.37 -20.19 1.97
CA LEU A 4 -13.77 -19.65 0.66
C LEU A 4 -13.24 -20.52 -0.48
N ILE A 5 -11.98 -20.93 -0.41
CA ILE A 5 -11.36 -21.83 -1.41
C ILE A 5 -12.11 -23.17 -1.46
N LYS A 6 -12.44 -23.74 -0.29
CA LYS A 6 -13.21 -24.99 -0.20
C LYS A 6 -14.61 -24.84 -0.80
N ILE A 7 -15.31 -23.74 -0.52
CA ILE A 7 -16.63 -23.46 -1.08
C ILE A 7 -16.56 -23.31 -2.60
N LYS A 8 -15.59 -22.54 -3.13
CA LYS A 8 -15.38 -22.39 -4.58
C LYS A 8 -15.15 -23.74 -5.28
N SER A 9 -14.47 -24.67 -4.60
CA SER A 9 -14.16 -26.00 -5.14
C SER A 9 -15.34 -26.98 -5.04
N SER A 10 -16.47 -26.60 -4.43
CA SER A 10 -17.65 -27.46 -4.30
C SER A 10 -18.32 -27.68 -5.66
N PRO A 11 -18.80 -28.90 -5.96
CA PRO A 11 -19.60 -29.17 -7.17
C PRO A 11 -20.85 -28.29 -7.28
N SER A 12 -21.40 -27.83 -6.15
CA SER A 12 -22.60 -27.00 -6.07
C SER A 12 -22.34 -25.51 -6.26
N PHE A 13 -21.08 -25.09 -6.42
CA PHE A 13 -20.75 -23.68 -6.56
C PHE A 13 -21.08 -23.18 -7.97
N PRO A 14 -21.72 -22.01 -8.13
CA PRO A 14 -22.05 -21.47 -9.44
C PRO A 14 -20.81 -21.29 -10.32
N LYS A 15 -20.87 -21.81 -11.55
CA LYS A 15 -19.80 -21.69 -12.56
C LYS A 15 -20.24 -20.73 -13.65
N ASP A 16 -20.31 -19.46 -13.29
CA ASP A 16 -20.56 -18.36 -14.21
C ASP A 16 -19.31 -17.47 -14.31
N GLU A 17 -19.14 -16.87 -15.47
CA GLU A 17 -18.01 -16.02 -15.83
C GLU A 17 -17.77 -14.84 -14.86
N ASN A 18 -18.83 -14.25 -14.32
CA ASN A 18 -18.73 -13.18 -13.32
C ASN A 18 -18.36 -13.72 -11.94
N VAL A 19 -18.93 -14.88 -11.58
CA VAL A 19 -18.64 -15.55 -10.30
C VAL A 19 -17.18 -15.97 -10.26
N GLU A 20 -16.62 -16.42 -11.38
CA GLU A 20 -15.20 -16.75 -11.50
C GLU A 20 -14.31 -15.51 -11.31
N ALA A 21 -14.62 -14.40 -12.00
CA ALA A 21 -13.86 -13.16 -11.88
C ALA A 21 -13.90 -12.60 -10.45
N LEU A 22 -15.07 -12.57 -9.81
CA LEU A 22 -15.21 -12.15 -8.41
C LEU A 22 -14.46 -13.09 -7.45
N SER A 23 -14.57 -14.40 -7.68
CA SER A 23 -13.85 -15.39 -6.87
C SER A 23 -12.33 -15.21 -6.97
N PHE A 24 -11.82 -14.94 -8.17
CA PHE A 24 -10.42 -14.60 -8.42
C PHE A 24 -10.01 -13.36 -7.61
N LEU A 25 -10.75 -12.26 -7.72
CA LEU A 25 -10.49 -11.01 -7.00
C LEU A 25 -10.38 -11.26 -5.50
N TYR A 26 -11.42 -11.83 -4.89
CA TYR A 26 -11.47 -11.99 -3.44
C TYR A 26 -10.43 -12.99 -2.93
N ILE A 27 -10.21 -14.11 -3.60
CA ILE A 27 -9.22 -15.10 -3.17
C ILE A 27 -7.82 -14.48 -3.19
N ASN A 28 -7.44 -13.86 -4.31
CA ASN A 28 -6.08 -13.35 -4.47
C ASN A 28 -5.82 -12.08 -3.65
N LEU A 29 -6.80 -11.18 -3.48
CA LEU A 29 -6.69 -10.07 -2.53
C LEU A 29 -6.49 -10.57 -1.10
N ASN A 30 -7.22 -11.62 -0.68
CA ASN A 30 -7.05 -12.19 0.65
C ASN A 30 -5.71 -12.92 0.80
N LYS A 31 -5.22 -13.65 -0.20
CA LYS A 31 -3.88 -14.26 -0.19
C LYS A 31 -2.81 -13.20 0.07
N VAL A 32 -2.83 -12.11 -0.69
CA VAL A 32 -1.88 -11.01 -0.52
C VAL A 32 -2.03 -10.36 0.87
N ASN A 33 -3.26 -10.13 1.33
CA ASN A 33 -3.50 -9.56 2.66
C ASN A 33 -2.95 -10.42 3.81
N LEU A 34 -2.91 -11.76 3.67
CA LEU A 34 -2.33 -12.61 4.71
C LEU A 34 -0.84 -12.30 4.93
N HIS A 35 -0.09 -12.04 3.85
CA HIS A 35 1.32 -11.66 3.93
C HIS A 35 1.53 -10.29 4.58
N PHE A 36 0.57 -9.37 4.44
CA PHE A 36 0.59 -8.10 5.17
C PHE A 36 0.31 -8.29 6.66
N ILE A 37 -0.60 -9.19 7.01
CA ILE A 37 -0.97 -9.43 8.40
C ILE A 37 0.18 -10.05 9.18
N ASP A 38 0.90 -11.00 8.59
CA ASP A 38 1.92 -11.79 9.30
C ASP A 38 3.36 -11.34 9.00
N GLY A 39 3.53 -10.33 8.14
CA GLY A 39 4.82 -9.76 7.75
C GLY A 39 5.65 -10.61 6.78
N SER A 40 5.08 -11.67 6.18
CA SER A 40 5.77 -12.56 5.25
C SER A 40 5.88 -12.01 3.82
N PHE A 41 6.41 -10.79 3.69
CA PHE A 41 6.49 -10.05 2.44
C PHE A 41 7.23 -10.81 1.33
N ASP A 42 8.37 -11.43 1.62
CA ASP A 42 9.15 -12.21 0.64
C ASP A 42 8.37 -13.40 0.07
N GLU A 43 7.57 -14.09 0.89
CA GLU A 43 6.68 -15.15 0.43
C GLU A 43 5.54 -14.59 -0.42
N GLY A 44 5.03 -13.41 -0.05
CA GLY A 44 4.03 -12.68 -0.83
C GLY A 44 4.53 -12.27 -2.23
N LEU A 45 5.83 -12.05 -2.42
CA LEU A 45 6.39 -11.77 -3.75
C LEU A 45 6.23 -12.95 -4.72
N LYS A 46 6.28 -14.19 -4.21
CA LYS A 46 6.25 -15.41 -5.04
C LYS A 46 4.90 -15.63 -5.73
N ILE A 47 3.82 -15.10 -5.16
CA ILE A 47 2.47 -15.24 -5.73
C ILE A 47 2.14 -14.16 -6.78
N ILE A 48 2.93 -13.09 -6.88
CA ILE A 48 2.67 -11.97 -7.81
C ILE A 48 2.60 -12.44 -9.28
N PRO A 49 3.56 -13.22 -9.82
CA PRO A 49 3.55 -13.59 -11.23
C PRO A 49 2.32 -14.41 -11.63
N GLU A 50 1.87 -15.33 -10.77
CA GLU A 50 0.66 -16.13 -10.99
C GLU A 50 -0.58 -15.22 -11.04
N ILE A 51 -0.71 -14.31 -10.06
CA ILE A 51 -1.85 -13.40 -10.00
C ILE A 51 -1.86 -12.44 -11.19
N GLU A 52 -0.72 -11.89 -11.61
CA GLU A 52 -0.64 -11.01 -12.79
C GLU A 52 -1.02 -11.74 -14.08
N ALA A 53 -0.56 -12.97 -14.26
CA ALA A 53 -0.90 -13.80 -15.42
C ALA A 53 -2.41 -14.06 -15.47
N GLU A 54 -3.01 -14.49 -14.36
CA GLU A 54 -4.44 -14.76 -14.28
C GLU A 54 -5.28 -13.47 -14.40
N LEU A 55 -4.83 -12.35 -13.83
CA LEU A 55 -5.49 -11.04 -13.93
C LEU A 55 -5.63 -10.59 -15.40
N SER A 56 -4.64 -10.90 -16.25
CA SER A 56 -4.68 -10.56 -17.67
C SER A 56 -5.79 -11.29 -18.44
N SER A 57 -6.17 -12.49 -17.99
CA SER A 57 -7.27 -13.27 -18.59
C SER A 57 -8.65 -12.68 -18.32
N TYR A 58 -8.77 -11.85 -17.28
CA TYR A 58 -10.01 -11.22 -16.85
C TYR A 58 -10.16 -9.75 -17.30
N LYS A 59 -9.33 -9.28 -18.24
CA LYS A 59 -9.27 -7.86 -18.67
C LYS A 59 -10.63 -7.24 -19.08
N ASN A 60 -11.56 -8.04 -19.61
CA ASN A 60 -12.88 -7.57 -20.05
C ASN A 60 -13.95 -7.62 -18.93
N ARG A 61 -13.62 -8.18 -17.76
CA ARG A 61 -14.57 -8.43 -16.66
C ARG A 61 -14.16 -7.74 -15.36
N ILE A 62 -12.88 -7.50 -15.20
CA ILE A 62 -12.33 -6.76 -14.07
C ILE A 62 -12.05 -5.34 -14.53
N ASP A 63 -12.67 -4.38 -13.87
CA ASP A 63 -12.43 -2.97 -14.13
C ASP A 63 -10.99 -2.57 -13.79
N GLU A 64 -10.57 -1.42 -14.31
CA GLU A 64 -9.22 -0.89 -14.04
C GLU A 64 -9.00 -0.55 -12.56
N HIS A 65 -10.06 -0.30 -11.78
CA HIS A 65 -9.93 0.02 -10.36
C HIS A 65 -9.39 -1.17 -9.57
N HIS A 66 -9.96 -2.37 -9.75
CA HIS A 66 -9.50 -3.58 -9.10
C HIS A 66 -8.05 -3.94 -9.47
N LYS A 67 -7.69 -3.71 -10.73
CA LYS A 67 -6.31 -3.89 -11.21
C LYS A 67 -5.34 -2.93 -10.52
N MET A 68 -5.72 -1.67 -10.32
CA MET A 68 -4.89 -0.72 -9.55
C MET A 68 -4.76 -1.12 -8.08
N ILE A 69 -5.79 -1.69 -7.47
CA ILE A 69 -5.69 -2.24 -6.11
C ILE A 69 -4.62 -3.35 -6.06
N PHE A 70 -4.60 -4.26 -7.05
CA PHE A 70 -3.56 -5.29 -7.11
C PHE A 70 -2.17 -4.68 -7.26
N TYR A 71 -1.98 -3.73 -8.19
CA TYR A 71 -0.69 -3.07 -8.35
C TYR A 71 -0.24 -2.37 -7.08
N TYR A 72 -1.16 -1.75 -6.34
CA TYR A 72 -0.81 -1.09 -5.08
C TYR A 72 -0.39 -2.10 -4.02
N LYS A 73 -1.06 -3.26 -3.97
CA LYS A 73 -0.67 -4.35 -3.07
C LYS A 73 0.66 -4.98 -3.47
N PHE A 74 0.93 -5.17 -4.76
CA PHE A 74 2.23 -5.64 -5.24
C PHE A 74 3.34 -4.65 -4.91
N ALA A 75 3.09 -3.35 -5.11
CA ALA A 75 4.01 -2.30 -4.70
C ALA A 75 4.30 -2.36 -3.19
N SER A 76 3.27 -2.53 -2.37
CA SER A 76 3.40 -2.64 -0.92
C SER A 76 4.16 -3.90 -0.50
N LEU A 77 3.99 -5.03 -1.20
CA LEU A 77 4.78 -6.25 -0.95
C LEU A 77 6.27 -6.04 -1.27
N HIS A 78 6.55 -5.44 -2.42
CA HIS A 78 7.92 -5.10 -2.83
C HIS A 78 8.57 -4.14 -1.85
N PHE A 79 7.85 -3.11 -1.43
CA PHE A 79 8.30 -2.17 -0.43
C PHE A 79 8.60 -2.85 0.91
N GLY A 80 7.70 -3.71 1.39
CA GLY A 80 7.88 -4.45 2.63
C GLY A 80 9.09 -5.40 2.62
N SER A 81 9.47 -5.89 1.44
CA SER A 81 10.66 -6.72 1.21
C SER A 81 11.93 -5.90 0.92
N GLY A 82 11.85 -4.57 0.94
CA GLY A 82 12.97 -3.67 0.61
C GLY A 82 13.28 -3.55 -0.89
N ASN A 83 12.45 -4.11 -1.78
CA ASN A 83 12.59 -4.00 -3.22
C ASN A 83 12.00 -2.69 -3.76
N ASN A 84 12.61 -1.56 -3.39
CA ASN A 84 12.09 -0.22 -3.63
C ASN A 84 11.93 0.12 -5.12
N LYS A 85 12.85 -0.32 -5.99
CA LYS A 85 12.76 -0.08 -7.43
C LYS A 85 11.51 -0.73 -8.03
N LYS A 86 11.23 -1.97 -7.65
CA LYS A 86 10.05 -2.68 -8.14
C LYS A 86 8.76 -2.13 -7.54
N CYS A 87 8.80 -1.66 -6.30
CA CYS A 87 7.70 -0.90 -5.70
C CYS A 87 7.31 0.30 -6.58
N ILE A 88 8.29 1.13 -6.95
CA ILE A 88 8.10 2.31 -7.79
C ILE A 88 7.52 1.94 -9.15
N GLU A 89 8.03 0.90 -9.81
CA GLU A 89 7.49 0.42 -11.08
C GLU A 89 5.99 0.09 -11.02
N TYR A 90 5.50 -0.50 -9.92
CA TYR A 90 4.07 -0.77 -9.75
C TYR A 90 3.26 0.49 -9.41
N LEU A 91 3.83 1.42 -8.63
CA LEU A 91 3.18 2.67 -8.29
C LEU A 91 3.03 3.59 -9.49
N ASP A 92 4.02 3.62 -10.38
CA ASP A 92 3.97 4.37 -11.62
C ASP A 92 2.79 3.93 -12.50
N LYS A 93 2.48 2.63 -12.56
CA LYS A 93 1.29 2.11 -13.27
C LYS A 93 -0.03 2.72 -12.74
N ILE A 94 -0.08 3.09 -11.46
CA ILE A 94 -1.24 3.72 -10.83
C ILE A 94 -1.21 5.23 -11.05
N ILE A 95 -0.08 5.88 -10.77
CA ILE A 95 0.07 7.33 -10.80
C ILE A 95 -0.05 7.87 -12.22
N SER A 96 0.39 7.13 -13.23
CA SER A 96 0.28 7.52 -14.64
C SER A 96 -1.11 7.30 -15.22
N ASN A 97 -2.00 6.61 -14.50
CA ASN A 97 -3.32 6.26 -15.01
C ASN A 97 -4.30 7.44 -14.92
N ARG A 98 -4.62 8.03 -16.07
CA ARG A 98 -5.51 9.19 -16.19
C ARG A 98 -7.00 8.85 -16.05
N SER A 99 -7.39 7.57 -16.14
CA SER A 99 -8.79 7.15 -16.00
C SER A 99 -9.22 6.98 -14.53
N LEU A 100 -8.31 7.17 -13.57
CA LEU A 100 -8.55 6.91 -12.15
C LEU A 100 -9.22 8.06 -11.40
N SER A 101 -9.96 8.93 -12.09
CA SER A 101 -10.57 10.14 -11.53
C SER A 101 -11.52 9.87 -10.34
N MET A 102 -11.97 8.64 -10.14
CA MET A 102 -12.97 8.30 -9.12
C MET A 102 -12.43 7.89 -7.75
N ARG A 103 -11.12 7.71 -7.53
CA ARG A 103 -10.59 7.27 -6.23
C ARG A 103 -9.30 7.99 -5.83
N GLU A 104 -9.48 9.22 -5.35
CA GLU A 104 -8.40 10.10 -4.88
C GLU A 104 -7.57 9.45 -3.77
N ASP A 105 -8.18 8.66 -2.86
CA ASP A 105 -7.47 7.94 -1.80
C ASP A 105 -6.35 7.05 -2.31
N LEU A 106 -6.64 6.19 -3.31
CA LEU A 106 -5.66 5.24 -3.81
C LEU A 106 -4.48 5.97 -4.46
N LEU A 107 -4.75 7.04 -5.20
CA LEU A 107 -3.73 7.89 -5.80
C LEU A 107 -2.91 8.63 -4.74
N CYS A 108 -3.57 9.15 -3.71
CA CYS A 108 -2.93 9.80 -2.57
C CYS A 108 -1.92 8.85 -1.92
N PHE A 109 -2.36 7.67 -1.48
CA PHE A 109 -1.48 6.69 -0.85
C PHE A 109 -0.40 6.16 -1.81
N SER A 110 -0.72 6.00 -3.10
CA SER A 110 0.27 5.58 -4.09
C SER A 110 1.39 6.61 -4.24
N ARG A 111 1.07 7.90 -4.31
CA ARG A 111 2.08 8.97 -4.44
C ARG A 111 2.92 9.12 -3.18
N VAL A 112 2.29 9.01 -2.01
CA VAL A 112 2.99 8.99 -0.71
C VAL A 112 3.98 7.83 -0.64
N LEU A 113 3.51 6.61 -0.93
CA LEU A 113 4.39 5.44 -0.93
C LEU A 113 5.50 5.56 -1.99
N ASN A 114 5.20 6.17 -3.14
CA ASN A 114 6.19 6.36 -4.20
C ASN A 114 7.31 7.29 -3.74
N LEU A 115 6.95 8.41 -3.10
CA LEU A 115 7.91 9.34 -2.51
C LEU A 115 8.84 8.63 -1.53
N VAL A 116 8.26 7.84 -0.63
CA VAL A 116 9.01 7.07 0.36
C VAL A 116 9.91 6.03 -0.31
N ALA A 117 9.41 5.28 -1.30
CA ALA A 117 10.19 4.27 -2.00
C ALA A 117 11.37 4.89 -2.78
N HIS A 118 11.18 6.07 -3.38
CA HIS A 118 12.26 6.81 -4.02
C HIS A 118 13.35 7.21 -3.02
N TYR A 119 12.94 7.62 -1.82
CA TYR A 119 13.86 8.02 -0.75
C TYR A 119 14.69 6.82 -0.30
N GLU A 120 14.03 5.70 -0.05
CA GLU A 120 14.67 4.44 0.34
C GLU A 120 15.58 3.85 -0.74
N ALA A 121 15.33 4.15 -2.01
CA ALA A 121 16.16 3.73 -3.12
C ALA A 121 17.39 4.63 -3.34
N GLY A 122 17.54 5.74 -2.59
CA GLY A 122 18.59 6.74 -2.79
C GLY A 122 18.49 7.44 -4.16
N MET A 123 17.28 7.55 -4.71
CA MET A 123 17.05 8.13 -6.05
C MET A 123 16.79 9.64 -5.98
N ASP A 124 17.81 10.39 -5.57
CA ASP A 124 17.69 11.81 -5.21
C ASP A 124 17.44 12.74 -6.40
N TYR A 125 17.87 12.37 -7.60
CA TYR A 125 17.80 13.22 -8.80
C TYR A 125 16.39 13.67 -9.18
N HIS A 126 15.36 12.89 -8.82
CA HIS A 126 13.96 13.21 -9.11
C HIS A 126 13.14 13.58 -7.87
N MET A 127 13.75 13.60 -6.68
CA MET A 127 13.05 13.72 -5.40
C MET A 127 12.31 15.05 -5.28
N GLU A 128 12.95 16.17 -5.62
CA GLU A 128 12.34 17.50 -5.51
C GLU A 128 11.13 17.65 -6.45
N SER A 129 11.26 17.18 -7.70
CA SER A 129 10.15 17.18 -8.66
C SER A 129 9.00 16.30 -8.18
N LEU A 130 9.31 15.13 -7.63
CA LEU A 130 8.32 14.19 -7.08
C LEU A 130 7.60 14.78 -5.87
N LEU A 131 8.32 15.42 -4.93
CA LEU A 131 7.76 16.14 -3.79
C LEU A 131 6.80 17.23 -4.24
N ARG A 132 7.24 18.11 -5.15
CA ARG A 132 6.42 19.22 -5.68
C ARG A 132 5.17 18.70 -6.38
N SER A 133 5.30 17.67 -7.23
CA SER A 133 4.16 17.10 -7.96
C SER A 133 3.16 16.40 -7.04
N THR A 134 3.67 15.71 -6.01
CA THR A 134 2.84 15.05 -5.00
C THR A 134 2.11 16.07 -4.15
N TYR A 135 2.81 17.08 -3.62
CA TYR A 135 2.18 18.16 -2.86
C TYR A 135 1.08 18.86 -3.66
N LYS A 136 1.36 19.24 -4.92
CA LYS A 136 0.38 19.86 -5.82
C LYS A 136 -0.84 18.98 -6.08
N PHE A 137 -0.68 17.67 -6.12
CA PHE A 137 -1.79 16.73 -6.26
C PHE A 137 -2.66 16.71 -4.99
N LEU A 138 -2.02 16.56 -3.83
CA LEU A 138 -2.73 16.39 -2.57
C LEU A 138 -3.55 17.63 -2.17
N ILE A 139 -3.04 18.85 -2.41
CA ILE A 139 -3.78 20.09 -2.09
C ILE A 139 -4.99 20.35 -3.00
N LYS A 140 -5.14 19.56 -4.08
CA LYS A 140 -6.25 19.66 -5.04
C LYS A 140 -7.34 18.61 -4.81
N MET A 141 -7.16 17.72 -3.85
CA MET A 141 -8.18 16.74 -3.48
C MET A 141 -9.35 17.45 -2.82
N ASP A 142 -10.57 17.07 -3.20
CA ASP A 142 -11.79 17.74 -2.74
C ASP A 142 -12.18 17.33 -1.31
N ASP A 143 -11.91 16.08 -0.92
CA ASP A 143 -12.26 15.54 0.40
C ASP A 143 -11.00 15.08 1.15
N LEU A 144 -10.43 16.00 1.93
CA LEU A 144 -9.25 15.72 2.76
C LEU A 144 -9.65 15.23 4.15
N HIS A 145 -9.41 13.96 4.40
CA HIS A 145 -9.44 13.34 5.71
C HIS A 145 -8.25 13.81 6.58
N GLU A 146 -8.35 13.67 7.91
CA GLU A 146 -7.31 14.16 8.82
C GLU A 146 -5.95 13.51 8.57
N VAL A 147 -5.91 12.20 8.32
CA VAL A 147 -4.65 11.52 7.97
C VAL A 147 -4.01 12.13 6.72
N GLN A 148 -4.80 12.48 5.70
CA GLN A 148 -4.29 13.07 4.47
C GLN A 148 -3.76 14.49 4.70
N LYS A 149 -4.42 15.29 5.56
CA LYS A 149 -3.92 16.61 5.95
C LYS A 149 -2.56 16.52 6.64
N GLU A 150 -2.38 15.55 7.52
CA GLU A 150 -1.09 15.31 8.18
C GLU A 150 -0.02 14.84 7.18
N MET A 151 -0.38 13.99 6.21
CA MET A 151 0.54 13.63 5.11
C MET A 151 0.95 14.85 4.28
N ILE A 152 0.04 15.78 3.98
CA ILE A 152 0.33 17.02 3.24
C ILE A 152 1.32 17.88 4.03
N LYS A 153 1.06 18.09 5.33
CA LYS A 153 1.94 18.87 6.22
C LYS A 153 3.33 18.25 6.28
N PHE A 154 3.41 16.94 6.41
CA PHE A 154 4.67 16.20 6.41
C PHE A 154 5.44 16.39 5.10
N ILE A 155 4.80 16.17 3.95
CA ILE A 155 5.44 16.33 2.62
C ILE A 155 5.91 17.77 2.40
N ARG A 156 5.16 18.76 2.88
CA ARG A 156 5.59 20.16 2.84
C ARG A 156 6.84 20.38 3.68
N GLY A 157 6.89 19.82 4.89
CA GLY A 157 8.07 19.90 5.76
C GLY A 157 9.31 19.23 5.17
N LEU A 158 9.14 18.19 4.35
CA LEU A 158 10.24 17.50 3.68
C LEU A 158 10.98 18.35 2.63
N GLN A 159 10.39 19.45 2.13
CA GLN A 159 11.04 20.28 1.11
C GLN A 159 12.31 20.99 1.62
N ASP A 160 12.39 21.23 2.94
CA ASP A 160 13.46 21.97 3.58
C ASP A 160 14.27 21.11 4.59
N ILE A 161 14.03 19.79 4.63
CA ILE A 161 14.63 18.87 5.62
C ILE A 161 15.97 18.30 5.16
N PHE A 162 16.95 18.33 6.05
CA PHE A 162 18.21 17.61 5.85
C PHE A 162 18.07 16.13 6.24
N PRO A 163 18.89 15.22 5.67
CA PRO A 163 18.80 13.79 5.98
C PRO A 163 18.85 13.43 7.47
N HIS A 164 19.55 14.24 8.29
CA HIS A 164 19.66 14.02 9.73
C HIS A 164 18.38 14.38 10.51
N ASP A 165 17.57 15.30 10.00
CA ASP A 165 16.30 15.71 10.61
C ASP A 165 15.14 14.77 10.28
N LEU A 166 15.33 13.93 9.25
CA LEU A 166 14.27 13.08 8.73
C LEU A 166 13.74 12.07 9.76
N LYS A 167 14.62 11.53 10.60
CA LYS A 167 14.22 10.61 11.66
C LYS A 167 13.29 11.28 12.67
N ASN A 168 13.53 12.57 12.97
CA ASN A 168 12.65 13.34 13.85
C ASN A 168 11.31 13.60 13.16
N ALA A 169 11.32 13.98 11.88
CA ALA A 169 10.09 14.18 11.11
C ALA A 169 9.23 12.89 11.01
N PHE A 170 9.86 11.71 10.87
CA PHE A 170 9.15 10.43 10.93
C PHE A 170 8.57 10.16 12.32
N SER A 171 9.28 10.51 13.40
CA SER A 171 8.80 10.35 14.77
C SER A 171 7.61 11.25 15.08
N GLU A 172 7.63 12.49 14.60
CA GLU A 172 6.52 13.43 14.71
C GLU A 172 5.29 12.95 13.91
N LEU A 173 5.50 12.51 12.67
CA LEU A 173 4.42 11.95 11.86
C LEU A 173 3.84 10.68 12.51
N HIS A 174 4.68 9.81 13.06
CA HIS A 174 4.23 8.59 13.75
C HIS A 174 3.33 8.93 14.92
N SER A 175 3.80 9.81 15.80
CA SER A 175 3.04 10.26 16.98
C SER A 175 1.69 10.85 16.58
N THR A 176 1.66 11.63 15.50
CA THR A 176 0.45 12.27 14.99
C THR A 176 -0.52 11.24 14.39
N LEU A 177 -0.05 10.35 13.52
CA LEU A 177 -0.89 9.33 12.87
C LEU A 177 -1.41 8.29 13.86
N LYS A 178 -0.64 7.97 14.91
CA LYS A 178 -1.03 6.98 15.92
C LYS A 178 -2.33 7.34 16.63
N ILE A 179 -2.63 8.64 16.78
CA ILE A 179 -3.89 9.14 17.37
C ILE A 179 -5.11 8.70 16.54
N TYR A 180 -4.94 8.54 15.23
CA TYR A 180 -6.02 8.20 14.29
C TYR A 180 -6.17 6.69 14.05
N GLU A 181 -5.30 5.85 14.62
CA GLU A 181 -5.31 4.39 14.39
C GLU A 181 -6.64 3.74 14.80
N ASP A 182 -7.17 4.13 15.96
CA ASP A 182 -8.46 3.64 16.50
C ASP A 182 -9.64 4.57 16.18
N HIS A 183 -9.42 5.64 15.40
CA HIS A 183 -10.47 6.61 15.11
C HIS A 183 -11.51 6.03 14.14
N PRO A 184 -12.82 6.11 14.46
CA PRO A 184 -13.87 5.38 13.74
C PRO A 184 -13.95 5.71 12.24
N TYR A 185 -13.62 6.94 11.86
CA TYR A 185 -13.69 7.44 10.48
C TYR A 185 -12.34 7.44 9.76
N GLU A 186 -11.24 7.63 10.49
CA GLU A 186 -9.90 7.83 9.89
C GLU A 186 -9.12 6.52 9.74
N ARG A 187 -9.52 5.47 10.48
CA ARG A 187 -8.89 4.14 10.43
C ARG A 187 -8.79 3.55 9.02
N ARG A 188 -9.64 4.00 8.08
CA ARG A 188 -9.66 3.53 6.69
C ARG A 188 -8.34 3.80 5.97
N ALA A 189 -7.64 4.88 6.31
CA ALA A 189 -6.35 5.22 5.73
C ALA A 189 -5.31 4.11 5.96
N PHE A 190 -5.34 3.47 7.12
CA PHE A 190 -4.42 2.42 7.53
C PHE A 190 -4.72 1.04 6.90
N LEU A 191 -5.86 0.88 6.20
CA LEU A 191 -6.20 -0.37 5.52
C LEU A 191 -5.39 -0.61 4.24
N TYR A 192 -4.83 0.46 3.66
CA TYR A 192 -4.06 0.38 2.42
C TYR A 192 -2.59 0.08 2.70
N LEU A 193 -1.99 0.77 3.67
CA LEU A 193 -0.60 0.59 4.08
C LEU A 193 -0.53 0.71 5.60
N ASP A 194 0.15 -0.21 6.26
CA ASP A 194 0.51 -0.08 7.67
C ASP A 194 1.65 0.95 7.81
N ILE A 195 1.29 2.23 7.58
CA ILE A 195 2.21 3.37 7.62
C ILE A 195 2.79 3.55 9.01
N ILE A 196 2.08 3.13 10.06
CA ILE A 196 2.55 3.15 11.44
C ILE A 196 3.73 2.19 11.60
N SER A 197 3.57 0.92 11.21
CA SER A 197 4.67 -0.05 11.24
C SER A 197 5.83 0.35 10.33
N TRP A 198 5.55 1.00 9.20
CA TRP A 198 6.61 1.56 8.37
C TRP A 198 7.39 2.68 9.09
N LEU A 199 6.71 3.65 9.70
CA LEU A 199 7.38 4.73 10.43
C LEU A 199 8.23 4.18 11.58
N GLU A 200 7.70 3.22 12.34
CA GLU A 200 8.45 2.51 13.38
C GLU A 200 9.70 1.82 12.82
N SER A 201 9.58 1.19 11.65
CA SER A 201 10.72 0.56 10.96
C SER A 201 11.85 1.57 10.71
N LYS A 202 11.51 2.84 10.40
CA LYS A 202 12.49 3.91 10.18
C LYS A 202 13.05 4.49 11.46
N ILE A 203 12.20 4.65 12.48
CA ILE A 203 12.61 5.15 13.79
C ILE A 203 13.56 4.13 14.47
N GLU A 204 13.26 2.84 14.37
CA GLU A 204 14.04 1.75 14.95
C GLU A 204 15.20 1.26 14.08
N ASN A 205 15.26 1.72 12.83
CA ASN A 205 16.21 1.23 11.82
C ASN A 205 16.17 -0.30 11.64
N LYS A 206 14.96 -0.83 11.44
CA LYS A 206 14.70 -2.26 11.20
C LYS A 206 13.87 -2.43 9.92
N PRO A 207 13.97 -3.55 9.21
CA PRO A 207 13.05 -3.88 8.12
C PRO A 207 11.58 -3.88 8.60
N VAL A 208 10.69 -3.26 7.82
CA VAL A 208 9.24 -3.19 8.16
C VAL A 208 8.60 -4.57 8.30
N GLY A 209 9.04 -5.56 7.53
CA GLY A 209 8.64 -6.96 7.69
C GLY A 209 8.88 -7.52 9.09
N ILE A 210 10.00 -7.14 9.71
CA ILE A 210 10.33 -7.58 11.07
C ILE A 210 9.40 -6.91 12.10
N ILE A 211 9.14 -5.61 11.96
CA ILE A 211 8.22 -4.88 12.84
C ILE A 211 6.83 -5.52 12.82
N ILE A 212 6.28 -5.74 11.62
CA ILE A 212 4.95 -6.34 11.43
C ILE A 212 4.94 -7.79 11.95
N ARG A 213 5.98 -8.58 11.67
CA ARG A 213 6.09 -9.95 12.16
C ARG A 213 6.10 -10.01 13.68
N ASN A 214 6.83 -9.12 14.34
CA ASN A 214 6.90 -9.08 15.80
C ASN A 214 5.54 -8.74 16.41
N LYS A 215 4.86 -7.71 15.90
CA LYS A 215 3.48 -7.36 16.33
C LYS A 215 2.51 -8.52 16.14
N TYR A 216 2.60 -9.21 15.01
CA TYR A 216 1.78 -10.39 14.73
C TYR A 216 2.05 -11.50 15.76
N LEU A 217 3.31 -11.82 16.05
CA LEU A 217 3.67 -12.86 17.02
C LEU A 217 3.24 -12.49 18.45
N GLU A 218 3.36 -11.23 18.85
CA GLU A 218 2.90 -10.74 20.15
C GLU A 218 1.38 -10.89 20.31
N LYS A 219 0.62 -10.51 19.29
CA LYS A 219 -0.85 -10.62 19.31
C LYS A 219 -1.36 -12.06 19.36
N ASN A 220 -0.65 -13.00 18.74
CA ASN A 220 -1.03 -14.43 18.70
C ASN A 220 -0.45 -15.26 19.87
N ARG A 221 0.34 -14.64 20.77
CA ARG A 221 0.80 -15.27 22.02
C ARG A 221 -0.25 -15.18 23.14
N VAL A 222 -1.28 -14.36 22.95
CA VAL A 222 -2.44 -14.19 23.84
C VAL A 222 -3.60 -15.05 23.36
#